data_AF-A0A1B6L851-F1
#
_entry.id   AF-A0A1B6L851-F1
#
_cell.length_a   1.000
_cell.length_b   1.000
_cell.length_c   1.000
_cell.angle_alpha   90.00
_cell.angle_beta   90.00
_cell.angle_gamma   90.00
#
_symmetry.space_group_name_H-M   'P 1'
#
loop_
_entity.id
_entity.type
_entity.pdbx_description
1 polymer ?
#
loop_
_entity_poly.entity_id
_entity_poly.type
_entity_poly.pdbx_seq_one_letter_code
_entity_poly.pdbx_strand_id
1 'polypeptide(L)'
;IYISDIQYIVICLPLPSVQSSRPSLLVLVNNQMAAIYKNIHPVKYYRDYLSQDVRPDGRGLLQFRPVSVNVGTLSTAEGSAIVKIGNTMVVCGIKAELCTPKAEEPDRGFVVANVDLPALCSSRLRPGPPSDEAQVYSGFMHRLLSSSQLLDTRQLCICLDRLAWVLYCDFFCLSHEGVVIDACVLALVSALKTVMLPEVEYNADTHAISVNEDVRKPLELSSFPIATTFAVFDDNILLADPNEEEERFGTGVLTVIIQDGKMSSVHKPGGSPMTKEQLETCFAKAKEHSKHLQQLVNTAFNSSPER
;
A
#
# COMPACT_ATOMS: atom_id res chain seq x y z
N ILE A 1 28.63 -6.48 -45.58
CA ILE A 1 27.60 -5.47 -45.90
C ILE A 1 26.25 -6.17 -45.71
N TYR A 2 25.48 -6.09 -44.62
CA TYR A 2 25.49 -5.32 -43.39
C TYR A 2 24.81 -6.22 -42.33
N ILE A 3 25.44 -6.45 -41.19
CA ILE A 3 24.75 -6.73 -39.92
C ILE A 3 25.28 -5.64 -39.01
N SER A 4 24.43 -4.67 -38.66
CA SER A 4 24.77 -3.52 -37.84
C SER A 4 23.93 -3.47 -36.57
N ASP A 5 24.62 -3.65 -35.45
CA ASP A 5 24.68 -2.77 -34.28
C ASP A 5 23.40 -2.43 -33.50
N ILE A 6 23.29 -3.04 -32.31
CA ILE A 6 22.92 -2.33 -31.08
C ILE A 6 23.88 -2.77 -29.96
N GLN A 7 24.80 -1.88 -29.60
CA GLN A 7 25.67 -2.00 -28.44
C GLN A 7 24.88 -1.66 -27.16
N TYR A 8 24.73 -2.63 -26.25
CA TYR A 8 24.46 -2.33 -24.85
C TYR A 8 25.80 -2.16 -24.11
N ILE A 9 26.11 -0.93 -23.73
CA ILE A 9 27.23 -0.62 -22.83
C ILE A 9 26.78 -0.97 -21.41
N VAL A 10 27.14 -2.15 -20.94
CA VAL A 10 27.06 -2.52 -19.52
C VAL A 10 28.31 -1.98 -18.83
N ILE A 11 28.17 -0.88 -18.09
CA ILE A 11 29.22 -0.42 -17.17
C ILE A 11 29.16 -1.32 -15.93
N CYS A 12 29.87 -2.45 -15.98
CA CYS A 12 30.16 -3.25 -14.79
C CYS A 12 31.20 -2.51 -13.94
N LEU A 13 30.75 -1.86 -12.86
CA LEU A 13 31.63 -1.57 -11.74
C LEU A 13 32.04 -2.90 -11.07
N PRO A 14 33.32 -3.10 -10.70
CA PRO A 14 33.76 -4.36 -10.13
C PRO A 14 33.16 -4.55 -8.73
N LEU A 15 32.34 -5.59 -8.57
CA LEU A 15 31.88 -6.09 -7.27
C LEU A 15 33.11 -6.53 -6.43
N PRO A 16 33.18 -6.16 -5.14
CA PRO A 16 34.17 -6.73 -4.25
C PRO A 16 33.91 -8.23 -4.10
N SER A 17 34.98 -9.01 -4.21
CA SER A 17 35.05 -10.46 -4.11
C SER A 17 34.20 -11.02 -2.97
N VAL A 18 33.10 -11.70 -3.30
CA VAL A 18 32.31 -12.50 -2.35
C VAL A 18 33.13 -13.73 -1.95
N GLN A 19 33.75 -13.66 -0.76
CA GLN A 19 34.29 -14.85 -0.11
C GLN A 19 33.12 -15.78 0.27
N SER A 20 32.99 -16.86 -0.49
CA SER A 20 32.20 -18.04 -0.16
C SER A 20 32.71 -18.66 1.14
N SER A 21 32.21 -18.19 2.28
CA SER A 21 32.36 -18.87 3.56
C SER A 21 31.07 -19.69 3.81
N ARG A 22 31.19 -21.02 3.79
CA ARG A 22 30.12 -21.91 4.26
C ARG A 22 29.86 -21.55 5.73
N PRO A 23 28.60 -21.29 6.15
CA PRO A 23 28.32 -21.05 7.56
C PRO A 23 28.79 -22.26 8.37
N SER A 24 29.49 -22.02 9.47
CA SER A 24 29.98 -23.08 10.35
C SER A 24 28.82 -23.90 10.91
N LEU A 25 29.05 -25.19 11.18
CA LEU A 25 28.03 -26.12 11.70
C LEU A 25 27.33 -25.57 12.96
N LEU A 26 28.06 -24.79 13.76
CA LEU A 26 27.59 -24.14 14.99
C LEU A 26 26.56 -23.02 14.72
N VAL A 27 26.74 -22.26 13.63
CA VAL A 27 25.77 -21.23 13.19
C VAL A 27 24.50 -21.89 12.65
N LEU A 28 24.65 -23.01 11.92
CA LEU A 28 23.51 -23.79 11.43
C LEU A 28 22.70 -24.42 12.59
N VAL A 29 23.38 -25.00 13.58
CA VAL A 29 22.73 -25.56 14.78
C VAL A 29 22.07 -24.45 15.60
N ASN A 30 22.72 -23.28 15.77
CA ASN A 30 22.11 -22.14 16.46
C ASN A 30 20.88 -21.59 15.72
N ASN A 31 20.90 -21.52 14.39
CA ASN A 31 19.75 -21.10 13.60
C ASN A 31 18.58 -22.11 13.70
N GLN A 32 18.89 -23.41 13.71
CA GLN A 32 17.87 -24.45 13.93
C GLN A 32 17.29 -24.39 15.34
N MET A 33 18.12 -24.20 16.38
CA MET A 33 17.65 -24.05 17.75
C MET A 33 16.85 -22.77 17.95
N ALA A 34 17.23 -21.67 17.30
CA ALA A 34 16.46 -20.42 17.32
C ALA A 34 15.09 -20.59 16.64
N ALA A 35 15.02 -21.28 15.49
CA ALA A 35 13.76 -21.57 14.82
C ALA A 35 12.85 -22.49 15.66
N ILE A 36 13.44 -23.49 16.33
CA ILE A 36 12.70 -24.36 17.26
C ILE A 36 12.20 -23.55 18.46
N TYR A 37 13.04 -22.68 19.05
CA TYR A 37 12.66 -21.83 20.18
C TYR A 37 11.54 -20.85 19.79
N LYS A 38 11.61 -20.25 18.60
CA LYS A 38 10.55 -19.42 18.03
C LYS A 38 9.23 -20.19 17.92
N ASN A 39 9.25 -21.45 17.48
CA ASN A 39 8.05 -22.27 17.35
C ASN A 39 7.45 -22.69 18.70
N ILE A 40 8.28 -22.98 19.71
CA ILE A 40 7.83 -23.43 21.03
C ILE A 40 7.31 -22.25 21.87
N HIS A 41 8.03 -21.12 21.86
CA HIS A 41 7.71 -19.94 22.65
C HIS A 41 7.87 -18.64 21.83
N PRO A 42 6.96 -18.37 20.88
CA PRO A 42 7.11 -17.24 19.95
C PRO A 42 7.10 -15.88 20.68
N VAL A 43 6.18 -15.67 21.62
CA VAL A 43 6.11 -14.39 22.36
C VAL A 43 7.37 -14.15 23.18
N LYS A 44 7.91 -15.19 23.82
CA LYS A 44 9.14 -15.08 24.62
C LYS A 44 10.34 -14.83 23.73
N TYR A 45 10.43 -15.52 22.60
CA TYR A 45 11.43 -15.28 21.56
C TYR A 45 11.45 -13.79 21.18
N TYR A 46 10.32 -13.22 20.77
CA TYR A 46 10.25 -11.79 20.42
C TYR A 46 10.64 -10.89 21.60
N ARG A 47 10.14 -11.15 22.81
CA ARG A 47 10.48 -10.37 24.00
C ARG A 47 11.98 -10.37 24.31
N ASP A 48 12.64 -11.52 24.18
CA ASP A 48 14.07 -11.66 24.44
C ASP A 48 14.90 -10.79 23.48
N TYR A 49 14.53 -10.77 22.18
CA TYR A 49 15.17 -9.90 21.18
C TYR A 49 14.89 -8.42 21.41
N LEU A 50 13.62 -8.07 21.64
CA LEU A 50 13.20 -6.69 21.87
C LEU A 50 13.79 -6.10 23.16
N SER A 51 14.06 -6.94 24.17
CA SER A 51 14.77 -6.51 25.39
C SER A 51 16.21 -6.04 25.15
N GLN A 52 16.78 -6.41 24.00
CA GLN A 52 18.12 -6.02 23.58
C GLN A 52 18.09 -4.91 22.49
N ASP A 53 16.93 -4.29 22.26
CA ASP A 53 16.70 -3.29 21.19
C ASP A 53 17.01 -3.80 19.77
N VAL A 54 16.96 -5.12 19.55
CA VAL A 54 17.23 -5.77 18.26
C VAL A 54 15.97 -6.51 17.81
N ARG A 55 15.60 -6.38 16.53
CA ARG A 55 14.53 -7.21 15.95
C ARG A 55 15.09 -8.55 15.46
N PRO A 56 14.28 -9.62 15.41
CA PRO A 56 14.71 -10.90 14.84
C PRO A 56 15.27 -10.81 13.40
N ASP A 57 14.81 -9.82 12.62
CA ASP A 57 15.30 -9.54 11.26
C ASP A 57 16.64 -8.77 11.21
N GLY A 58 17.17 -8.35 12.36
CA GLY A 58 18.36 -7.50 12.47
C GLY A 58 18.10 -6.00 12.21
N ARG A 59 16.84 -5.60 12.00
CA ARG A 59 16.44 -4.20 11.85
C ARG A 59 16.38 -3.47 13.20
N GLY A 60 16.59 -2.16 13.18
CA GLY A 60 16.26 -1.29 14.31
C GLY A 60 14.76 -1.20 14.56
N LEU A 61 14.36 -0.83 15.78
CA LEU A 61 12.95 -0.74 16.19
C LEU A 61 12.11 0.17 15.27
N LEU A 62 12.67 1.31 14.86
CA LEU A 62 11.99 2.30 14.01
C LEU A 62 12.44 2.25 12.53
N GLN A 63 13.02 1.13 12.09
CA GLN A 63 13.54 0.98 10.73
C GLN A 63 12.52 0.31 9.80
N PHE A 64 12.20 1.00 8.70
CA PHE A 64 11.29 0.55 7.66
C PHE A 64 11.95 -0.46 6.70
N ARG A 65 11.14 -1.38 6.14
CA ARG A 65 11.53 -2.27 5.03
C ARG A 65 11.73 -1.47 3.74
N PRO A 66 12.53 -2.00 2.78
CA PRO A 66 12.62 -1.41 1.45
C PRO A 66 11.26 -1.43 0.75
N VAL A 67 10.92 -0.32 0.12
CA VAL A 67 9.67 -0.14 -0.62
C VAL A 67 9.97 -0.03 -2.11
N SER A 68 9.23 -0.75 -2.94
CA SER A 68 9.24 -0.59 -4.39
C SER A 68 7.83 -0.39 -4.91
N VAL A 69 7.65 0.58 -5.79
CA VAL A 69 6.38 0.91 -6.42
C VAL A 69 6.56 0.81 -7.93
N ASN A 70 5.74 -0.01 -8.57
CA ASN A 70 5.63 -0.10 -10.03
C ASN A 70 4.24 0.36 -10.42
N VAL A 71 4.13 1.27 -11.38
CA VAL A 71 2.84 1.84 -11.80
C VAL A 71 2.55 1.45 -13.25
N GLY A 72 1.28 1.33 -13.61
CA GLY A 72 0.84 0.95 -14.97
C GLY A 72 1.16 -0.50 -15.34
N THR A 73 1.09 -1.43 -14.40
CA THR A 73 1.46 -2.85 -14.67
C THR A 73 0.32 -3.65 -15.32
N LEU A 74 -0.94 -3.30 -15.06
CA LEU A 74 -2.10 -3.94 -15.67
C LEU A 74 -2.59 -3.11 -16.86
N SER A 75 -2.60 -3.71 -18.05
CA SER A 75 -3.08 -3.08 -19.29
C SER A 75 -4.60 -3.04 -19.42
N THR A 76 -5.31 -3.90 -18.69
CA THR A 76 -6.78 -3.99 -18.73
C THR A 76 -7.49 -2.99 -17.83
N ALA A 77 -6.76 -2.28 -16.96
CA ALA A 77 -7.30 -1.34 -16.00
C ALA A 77 -6.94 0.09 -16.41
N GLU A 78 -7.82 1.05 -16.15
CA GLU A 78 -7.57 2.46 -16.45
C GLU A 78 -6.44 3.05 -15.60
N GLY A 79 -6.22 2.50 -14.41
CA GLY A 79 -5.07 2.79 -13.57
C GLY A 79 -4.64 1.56 -12.78
N SER A 80 -3.34 1.39 -12.56
CA SER A 80 -2.85 0.26 -11.79
C SER A 80 -1.51 0.53 -11.11
N ALA A 81 -1.29 -0.13 -9.98
CA ALA A 81 -0.01 -0.09 -9.29
C ALA A 81 0.25 -1.39 -8.53
N ILE A 82 1.52 -1.81 -8.50
CA ILE A 82 2.02 -2.88 -7.66
C ILE A 82 2.97 -2.27 -6.65
N VAL A 83 2.68 -2.48 -5.38
CA VAL A 83 3.49 -2.02 -4.26
C VAL A 83 4.04 -3.23 -3.52
N LYS A 84 5.33 -3.18 -3.23
CA LYS A 84 6.02 -4.17 -2.41
C LYS A 84 6.73 -3.46 -1.26
N ILE A 85 6.38 -3.81 -0.03
CA ILE A 85 7.02 -3.36 1.21
C ILE A 85 7.68 -4.57 1.84
N GLY A 86 8.99 -4.68 1.68
CA GLY A 86 9.73 -5.91 2.01
C GLY A 86 9.18 -7.11 1.24
N ASN A 87 8.46 -7.99 1.93
CA ASN A 87 7.82 -9.17 1.34
C ASN A 87 6.30 -9.04 1.21
N THR A 88 5.69 -8.01 1.80
CA THR A 88 4.27 -7.73 1.62
C THR A 88 4.07 -7.12 0.24
N MET A 89 3.17 -7.70 -0.56
CA MET A 89 2.92 -7.28 -1.93
C MET A 89 1.43 -7.11 -2.16
N VAL A 90 1.03 -5.94 -2.67
CA VAL A 90 -0.35 -5.59 -2.98
C VAL A 90 -0.41 -5.01 -4.39
N VAL A 91 -1.38 -5.49 -5.16
CA VAL A 91 -1.73 -4.96 -6.47
C VAL A 91 -3.01 -4.15 -6.32
N CYS A 92 -3.05 -2.95 -6.86
CA CYS A 92 -4.26 -2.15 -6.99
C CYS A 92 -4.60 -2.02 -8.47
N GLY A 93 -5.82 -2.40 -8.83
CA GLY A 93 -6.42 -2.14 -10.14
C GLY A 93 -7.56 -1.15 -9.97
N ILE A 94 -7.64 -0.16 -10.86
CA ILE A 94 -8.73 0.80 -10.90
C ILE A 94 -9.49 0.59 -12.19
N LYS A 95 -10.77 0.25 -12.06
CA LYS A 95 -11.70 0.11 -13.16
C LYS A 95 -12.70 1.26 -13.17
N ALA A 96 -12.90 1.90 -14.30
CA ALA A 96 -13.88 2.96 -14.46
C ALA A 96 -15.15 2.47 -15.17
N GLU A 97 -16.31 2.76 -14.61
CA GLU A 97 -17.61 2.48 -15.23
C GLU A 97 -18.53 3.69 -15.18
N LEU A 98 -19.40 3.82 -16.18
CA LEU A 98 -20.42 4.87 -16.21
C LEU A 98 -21.65 4.41 -15.43
N CYS A 99 -22.09 5.23 -14.48
CA CYS A 99 -23.26 4.95 -13.66
C CYS A 99 -24.09 6.21 -13.44
N THR A 100 -25.32 6.03 -12.98
CA THR A 100 -26.12 7.13 -12.42
C THR A 100 -25.56 7.51 -11.05
N PRO A 101 -25.33 8.81 -10.77
CA PRO A 101 -24.85 9.24 -9.46
C PRO A 101 -25.88 8.92 -8.36
N LYS A 102 -25.44 8.99 -7.09
CA LYS A 102 -26.33 8.77 -5.95
C LYS A 102 -27.33 9.92 -5.85
N ALA A 103 -28.58 9.61 -5.52
CA ALA A 103 -29.64 10.62 -5.35
C ALA A 103 -29.32 11.68 -4.27
N GLU A 104 -28.48 11.32 -3.29
CA GLU A 104 -28.02 12.22 -2.22
C GLU A 104 -26.98 13.25 -2.73
N GLU A 105 -26.17 12.88 -3.72
CA GLU A 105 -25.08 13.68 -4.28
C GLU A 105 -25.10 13.60 -5.82
N PRO A 106 -26.04 14.28 -6.49
CA PRO A 106 -26.23 14.17 -7.95
C PRO A 106 -25.15 14.89 -8.77
N ASP A 107 -24.31 15.72 -8.14
CA ASP A 107 -23.21 16.48 -8.77
C ASP A 107 -21.85 15.76 -8.71
N ARG A 108 -21.80 14.53 -8.20
CA ARG A 108 -20.55 13.83 -7.89
C ARG A 108 -20.56 12.38 -8.37
N GLY A 109 -19.42 11.94 -8.89
CA GLY A 109 -19.11 10.51 -8.99
C GLY A 109 -18.73 9.93 -7.63
N PHE A 110 -18.49 8.63 -7.59
CA PHE A 110 -18.05 7.99 -6.35
C PHE A 110 -16.99 6.92 -6.61
N VAL A 111 -16.19 6.66 -5.57
CA VAL A 111 -15.11 5.67 -5.60
C VAL A 111 -15.47 4.57 -4.61
N VAL A 112 -15.36 3.32 -5.05
CA VAL A 112 -15.61 2.13 -4.23
C VAL A 112 -14.31 1.38 -4.08
N ALA A 113 -13.86 1.16 -2.85
CA ALA A 113 -12.67 0.38 -2.56
C ALA A 113 -13.04 -0.99 -2.00
N ASN A 114 -12.44 -2.04 -2.55
CA ASN A 114 -12.57 -3.41 -2.04
C ASN A 114 -11.18 -4.04 -1.88
N VAL A 115 -10.92 -4.64 -0.72
CA VAL A 115 -9.66 -5.31 -0.41
C VAL A 115 -9.89 -6.82 -0.34
N ASP A 116 -9.27 -7.54 -1.27
CA ASP A 116 -9.30 -8.98 -1.33
C ASP A 116 -8.00 -9.58 -0.78
N LEU A 117 -8.18 -10.50 0.17
CA LEU A 117 -7.11 -11.29 0.79
C LEU A 117 -7.28 -12.77 0.41
N PRO A 118 -6.80 -13.19 -0.78
CA PRO A 118 -6.89 -14.58 -1.19
C PRO A 118 -6.03 -15.50 -0.31
N ALA A 119 -6.36 -16.80 -0.29
CA ALA A 119 -5.60 -17.83 0.43
C ALA A 119 -4.13 -17.97 -0.01
N LEU A 120 -3.78 -17.37 -1.14
CA LEU A 120 -2.42 -17.26 -1.67
C LEU A 120 -1.51 -16.40 -0.78
N CYS A 121 -2.06 -15.38 -0.09
CA CYS A 121 -1.24 -14.38 0.61
C CYS A 121 -0.62 -14.92 1.89
N SER A 122 -1.34 -15.78 2.58
CA SER A 122 -0.96 -16.35 3.87
C SER A 122 -1.68 -17.67 4.07
N SER A 123 -0.96 -18.64 4.65
CA SER A 123 -1.51 -19.96 5.01
C SER A 123 -2.67 -19.91 6.01
N ARG A 124 -2.88 -18.77 6.67
CA ARG A 124 -3.98 -18.52 7.61
C ARG A 124 -5.31 -18.30 6.90
N LEU A 125 -5.27 -17.76 5.69
CA LEU A 125 -6.45 -17.35 4.95
C LEU A 125 -7.07 -18.57 4.25
N ARG A 126 -8.36 -18.76 4.44
CA ARG A 126 -9.10 -19.86 3.81
C ARG A 126 -9.80 -19.35 2.55
N PRO A 127 -9.87 -20.16 1.47
CA PRO A 127 -10.72 -19.84 0.34
C PRO A 127 -12.19 -19.77 0.79
N GLY A 128 -12.91 -18.75 0.32
CA GLY A 128 -14.30 -18.54 0.72
C GLY A 128 -14.71 -17.06 0.64
N PRO A 129 -15.78 -16.67 1.33
CA PRO A 129 -16.16 -15.26 1.45
C PRO A 129 -15.04 -14.43 2.10
N PRO A 130 -15.03 -13.09 1.90
CA PRO A 130 -13.98 -12.23 2.43
C PRO A 130 -13.87 -12.38 3.95
N SER A 131 -12.65 -12.59 4.43
CA SER A 131 -12.34 -12.72 5.85
C SER A 131 -12.64 -11.44 6.62
N ASP A 132 -12.76 -11.55 7.94
CA ASP A 132 -12.96 -10.39 8.82
C ASP A 132 -11.86 -9.33 8.62
N GLU A 133 -10.61 -9.77 8.45
CA GLU A 133 -9.47 -8.89 8.14
C GLU A 133 -9.69 -8.13 6.81
N ALA A 134 -10.11 -8.81 5.75
CA ALA A 134 -10.39 -8.20 4.45
C ALA A 134 -11.53 -7.17 4.53
N GLN A 135 -12.58 -7.47 5.30
CA GLN A 135 -13.70 -6.56 5.54
C GLN A 135 -13.27 -5.32 6.33
N VAL A 136 -12.43 -5.49 7.37
CA VAL A 136 -11.89 -4.37 8.14
C VAL A 136 -11.00 -3.47 7.27
N TYR A 137 -10.15 -4.06 6.42
CA TYR A 137 -9.31 -3.29 5.49
C TYR A 137 -10.13 -2.56 4.44
N SER A 138 -11.14 -3.21 3.86
CA SER A 138 -12.08 -2.57 2.91
C SER A 138 -12.82 -1.40 3.56
N GLY A 139 -13.35 -1.60 4.77
CA GLY A 139 -14.00 -0.53 5.54
C GLY A 139 -13.05 0.60 5.93
N PHE A 140 -11.79 0.30 6.22
CA PHE A 140 -10.76 1.32 6.46
C PHE A 140 -10.43 2.12 5.18
N MET A 141 -10.27 1.46 4.02
CA MET A 141 -10.05 2.14 2.74
C MET A 141 -11.23 3.04 2.37
N HIS A 142 -12.47 2.59 2.57
CA HIS A 142 -13.66 3.41 2.34
C HIS A 142 -13.69 4.66 3.24
N ARG A 143 -13.36 4.50 4.52
CA ARG A 143 -13.23 5.64 5.45
C ARG A 143 -12.11 6.59 5.05
N LEU A 144 -10.98 6.06 4.60
CA LEU A 144 -9.88 6.86 4.08
C LEU A 144 -10.36 7.71 2.90
N LEU A 145 -10.89 7.10 1.85
CA LEU A 145 -11.42 7.80 0.66
C LEU A 145 -12.41 8.91 1.02
N SER A 146 -13.31 8.65 1.96
CA SER A 146 -14.32 9.63 2.41
C SER A 146 -13.71 10.78 3.23
N SER A 147 -12.71 10.49 4.08
CA SER A 147 -12.14 11.47 5.01
C SER A 147 -11.02 12.32 4.41
N SER A 148 -10.18 11.75 3.55
CA SER A 148 -8.99 12.43 3.03
C SER A 148 -9.26 13.29 1.79
N GLN A 149 -10.46 13.21 1.17
CA GLN A 149 -10.81 13.99 -0.03
C GLN A 149 -9.68 13.94 -1.09
N LEU A 150 -9.27 12.72 -1.46
CA LEU A 150 -8.13 12.50 -2.37
C LEU A 150 -8.39 13.04 -3.76
N LEU A 151 -9.65 12.92 -4.15
CA LEU A 151 -10.17 13.25 -5.45
C LEU A 151 -11.28 14.27 -5.28
N ASP A 152 -11.30 15.27 -6.16
CA ASP A 152 -12.53 16.02 -6.38
C ASP A 152 -13.51 15.16 -7.20
N THR A 153 -14.49 14.58 -6.52
CA THR A 153 -15.52 13.72 -7.10
C THR A 153 -16.41 14.44 -8.12
N ARG A 154 -16.36 15.77 -8.18
CA ARG A 154 -17.04 16.56 -9.22
C ARG A 154 -16.40 16.38 -10.60
N GLN A 155 -15.10 16.10 -10.66
CA GLN A 155 -14.40 15.81 -11.93
C GLN A 155 -14.92 14.53 -12.60
N LEU A 156 -15.54 13.65 -11.82
CA LEU A 156 -16.15 12.41 -12.30
C LEU A 156 -17.58 12.61 -12.81
N CYS A 157 -18.21 13.76 -12.55
CA CYS A 157 -19.58 14.03 -13.01
C CYS A 157 -19.57 14.52 -14.46
N ILE A 158 -20.32 13.83 -15.33
CA ILE A 158 -20.47 14.21 -16.74
C ILE A 158 -21.77 15.00 -16.92
N CYS A 159 -22.88 14.47 -16.39
CA CYS A 159 -24.18 15.10 -16.43
C CYS A 159 -24.89 14.94 -15.08
N LEU A 160 -25.34 16.07 -14.53
CA LEU A 160 -26.01 16.13 -13.23
C LEU A 160 -27.20 15.17 -13.15
N ASP A 161 -27.25 14.36 -12.10
CA ASP A 161 -28.34 13.41 -11.80
C ASP A 161 -28.58 12.32 -12.88
N ARG A 162 -27.66 12.19 -13.85
CA ARG A 162 -27.83 11.27 -14.99
C ARG A 162 -26.61 10.39 -15.21
N LEU A 163 -25.43 10.97 -15.31
CA LEU A 163 -24.24 10.26 -15.74
C LEU A 163 -23.00 10.75 -14.98
N ALA A 164 -22.37 9.84 -14.26
CA ALA A 164 -21.11 10.07 -13.58
C ALA A 164 -20.22 8.82 -13.68
N TRP A 165 -18.92 9.03 -13.54
CA TRP A 165 -17.95 7.97 -13.41
C TRP A 165 -18.00 7.36 -12.01
N VAL A 166 -17.92 6.04 -11.97
CA VAL A 166 -17.68 5.25 -10.77
C VAL A 166 -16.33 4.57 -10.93
N LEU A 167 -15.45 4.77 -9.95
CA LEU A 167 -14.14 4.13 -9.93
C LEU A 167 -14.17 2.98 -8.92
N TYR A 168 -13.98 1.76 -9.40
CA TYR A 168 -13.79 0.58 -8.56
C TYR A 168 -12.29 0.40 -8.34
N CYS A 169 -11.85 0.54 -7.10
CA CYS A 169 -10.48 0.30 -6.67
C CYS A 169 -10.41 -1.07 -5.99
N ASP A 170 -9.94 -2.06 -6.73
CA ASP A 170 -9.77 -3.41 -6.23
C ASP A 170 -8.31 -3.63 -5.81
N PHE A 171 -8.12 -3.98 -4.54
CA PHE A 171 -6.83 -4.34 -3.98
C PHE A 171 -6.74 -5.85 -3.88
N PHE A 172 -5.73 -6.42 -4.52
CA PHE A 172 -5.41 -7.83 -4.43
C PHE A 172 -4.09 -8.00 -3.70
N CYS A 173 -4.14 -8.51 -2.48
CA CYS A 173 -2.92 -8.90 -1.78
C CYS A 173 -2.34 -10.16 -2.43
N LEU A 174 -1.03 -10.17 -2.65
CA LEU A 174 -0.29 -11.34 -3.18
C LEU A 174 0.51 -12.03 -2.07
N SER A 175 0.98 -11.27 -1.10
CA SER A 175 1.79 -11.75 0.02
C SER A 175 1.51 -10.89 1.24
N HIS A 176 1.20 -11.53 2.36
CA HIS A 176 0.84 -10.87 3.61
C HIS A 176 1.89 -11.16 4.69
N GLU A 177 2.89 -10.27 4.82
CA GLU A 177 3.92 -10.32 5.88
C GLU A 177 3.87 -9.08 6.80
N GLY A 178 2.67 -8.54 7.04
CA GLY A 178 2.41 -7.34 7.86
C GLY A 178 2.31 -6.05 7.06
N VAL A 179 1.69 -5.01 7.65
CA VAL A 179 1.58 -3.65 7.09
C VAL A 179 0.84 -3.60 5.75
N VAL A 180 -0.24 -4.39 5.65
CA VAL A 180 -1.08 -4.44 4.43
C VAL A 180 -1.76 -3.10 4.18
N ILE A 181 -2.22 -2.43 5.24
CA ILE A 181 -2.91 -1.15 5.12
C ILE A 181 -2.01 -0.11 4.45
N ASP A 182 -0.73 0.01 4.84
CA ASP A 182 0.17 0.99 4.25
C ASP A 182 0.46 0.66 2.78
N ALA A 183 0.63 -0.63 2.46
CA ALA A 183 0.78 -1.07 1.08
C ALA A 183 -0.47 -0.74 0.24
N CYS A 184 -1.68 -0.95 0.77
CA CYS A 184 -2.94 -0.59 0.12
C CYS A 184 -3.05 0.93 -0.11
N VAL A 185 -2.78 1.77 0.90
CA VAL A 185 -2.84 3.24 0.74
C VAL A 185 -1.83 3.71 -0.31
N LEU A 186 -0.60 3.20 -0.27
CA LEU A 186 0.42 3.56 -1.23
C LEU A 186 0.06 3.10 -2.65
N ALA A 187 -0.51 1.90 -2.79
CA ALA A 187 -0.97 1.37 -4.07
C ALA A 187 -2.15 2.18 -4.63
N LEU A 188 -3.10 2.58 -3.78
CA LEU A 188 -4.24 3.42 -4.15
C LEU A 188 -3.80 4.75 -4.75
N VAL A 189 -2.94 5.47 -4.04
CA VAL A 189 -2.44 6.77 -4.46
C VAL A 189 -1.63 6.66 -5.75
N SER A 190 -0.80 5.61 -5.85
CA SER A 190 0.00 5.36 -7.05
C SER A 190 -0.86 4.99 -8.26
N ALA A 191 -1.88 4.15 -8.07
CA ALA A 191 -2.79 3.72 -9.13
C ALA A 191 -3.68 4.87 -9.59
N LEU A 192 -4.26 5.66 -8.66
CA LEU A 192 -5.09 6.81 -8.97
C LEU A 192 -4.35 7.85 -9.81
N LYS A 193 -3.05 8.04 -9.54
CA LYS A 193 -2.20 8.96 -10.32
C LYS A 193 -2.00 8.51 -11.76
N THR A 194 -2.14 7.22 -12.04
CA THR A 194 -2.05 6.66 -13.41
C THR A 194 -3.39 6.59 -14.14
N VAL A 195 -4.50 6.92 -13.49
CA VAL A 195 -5.83 6.80 -14.11
C VAL A 195 -5.97 7.76 -15.28
N MET A 196 -6.33 7.20 -16.43
CA MET A 196 -6.64 7.93 -17.66
C MET A 196 -8.05 7.56 -18.11
N LEU A 197 -9.00 8.50 -17.99
CA LEU A 197 -10.40 8.27 -18.35
C LEU A 197 -10.69 8.76 -19.77
N PRO A 198 -11.45 8.01 -20.58
CA PRO A 198 -11.88 8.48 -21.90
C PRO A 198 -12.86 9.65 -21.77
N GLU A 199 -12.87 10.53 -22.77
CA GLU A 199 -13.85 11.62 -22.82
C GLU A 199 -15.24 11.07 -23.15
N VAL A 200 -16.24 11.49 -22.38
CA VAL A 200 -17.62 11.04 -22.54
C VAL A 200 -18.52 12.25 -22.70
N GLU A 201 -19.30 12.24 -23.76
CA GLU A 201 -20.33 13.23 -24.03
C GLU A 201 -21.70 12.61 -23.84
N TYR A 202 -22.57 13.33 -23.13
CA TYR A 202 -23.95 12.94 -22.90
C TYR A 202 -24.88 13.92 -23.62
N ASN A 203 -25.68 13.41 -24.56
CA ASN A 203 -26.69 14.20 -25.22
C ASN A 203 -28.02 14.10 -24.45
N ALA A 204 -28.45 15.23 -23.85
CA ALA A 204 -29.65 15.28 -23.03
C ALA A 204 -30.96 15.05 -23.81
N ASP A 205 -30.98 15.33 -25.11
CA ASP A 205 -32.18 15.22 -25.95
C ASP A 205 -32.41 13.79 -26.46
N THR A 206 -31.33 13.08 -26.79
CA THR A 206 -31.39 11.71 -27.33
C THR A 206 -31.09 10.63 -26.30
N HIS A 207 -30.68 11.00 -25.08
CA HIS A 207 -30.15 10.11 -24.05
C HIS A 207 -28.99 9.22 -24.53
N ALA A 208 -28.33 9.60 -25.62
CA ALA A 208 -27.21 8.86 -26.18
C ALA A 208 -25.91 9.20 -25.44
N ILE A 209 -25.12 8.18 -25.15
CA ILE A 209 -23.78 8.28 -24.57
C ILE A 209 -22.78 8.06 -25.71
N SER A 210 -21.92 9.04 -25.94
CA SER A 210 -20.80 8.94 -26.88
C SER A 210 -19.51 8.88 -26.08
N VAL A 211 -18.75 7.79 -26.23
CA VAL A 211 -17.45 7.61 -25.58
C VAL A 211 -16.37 7.78 -26.65
N ASN A 212 -15.47 8.72 -26.45
CA ASN A 212 -14.31 8.93 -27.29
C ASN A 212 -13.09 8.27 -26.65
N GLU A 213 -12.67 7.12 -27.18
CA GLU A 213 -11.54 6.35 -26.66
C GLU A 213 -10.17 6.95 -27.01
N ASP A 214 -10.12 7.80 -28.04
CA ASP A 214 -8.88 8.42 -28.53
C ASP A 214 -8.40 9.55 -27.62
N VAL A 215 -9.33 10.23 -26.95
CA VAL A 215 -9.04 11.34 -26.03
C VAL A 215 -9.17 10.85 -24.60
N ARG A 216 -8.03 10.70 -23.92
CA ARG A 216 -7.99 10.33 -22.50
C ARG A 216 -7.53 11.48 -21.63
N LYS A 217 -8.27 11.75 -20.56
CA LYS A 217 -7.97 12.80 -19.59
C LYS A 217 -7.39 12.19 -18.31
N PRO A 218 -6.26 12.70 -17.79
CA PRO A 218 -5.72 12.28 -16.51
C PRO A 218 -6.59 12.78 -15.37
N LEU A 219 -6.58 12.03 -14.28
CA LEU A 219 -7.28 12.39 -13.07
C LEU A 219 -6.38 13.21 -12.14
N GLU A 220 -6.87 14.36 -11.64
CA GLU A 220 -6.08 15.23 -10.76
C GLU A 220 -6.33 14.90 -9.29
N LEU A 221 -5.27 14.55 -8.58
CA LEU A 221 -5.32 14.29 -7.14
C LEU A 221 -5.08 15.57 -6.36
N SER A 222 -6.00 15.87 -5.44
CA SER A 222 -5.91 17.04 -4.57
C SER A 222 -4.92 16.84 -3.42
N SER A 223 -4.68 15.59 -3.03
CA SER A 223 -3.84 15.27 -1.88
C SER A 223 -3.25 13.86 -1.92
N PHE A 224 -2.17 13.67 -1.14
CA PHE A 224 -1.38 12.43 -1.12
C PHE A 224 -1.29 11.85 0.30
N PRO A 225 -2.25 11.01 0.72
CA PRO A 225 -2.25 10.36 2.01
C PRO A 225 -1.19 9.26 2.00
N ILE A 226 -0.45 9.16 3.08
CA ILE A 226 0.47 8.05 3.31
C ILE A 226 0.19 7.52 4.69
N ALA A 227 -0.13 6.24 4.75
CA ALA A 227 -0.26 5.52 5.99
C ALA A 227 1.11 5.03 6.46
N THR A 228 1.32 5.09 7.77
CA THR A 228 2.48 4.51 8.44
C THR A 228 2.00 3.80 9.69
N THR A 229 2.22 2.49 9.72
CA THR A 229 1.77 1.60 10.78
C THR A 229 2.90 1.32 11.77
N PHE A 230 2.54 1.36 13.05
CA PHE A 230 3.38 1.08 14.19
C PHE A 230 2.74 0.00 15.06
N ALA A 231 3.53 -0.94 15.57
CA ALA A 231 3.11 -1.85 16.61
C ALA A 231 3.70 -1.43 17.96
N VAL A 232 2.93 -1.65 19.02
CA VAL A 232 3.38 -1.49 20.40
C VAL A 232 3.55 -2.88 21.00
N PHE A 233 4.68 -3.11 21.65
CA PHE A 233 5.01 -4.35 22.33
C PHE A 233 5.30 -4.09 23.81
N ASP A 234 4.73 -4.89 24.70
CA ASP A 234 4.83 -4.74 26.16
C ASP A 234 4.63 -3.29 26.64
N ASP A 235 3.69 -2.58 26.01
CA ASP A 235 3.25 -1.19 26.29
C ASP A 235 4.29 -0.07 26.08
N ASN A 236 5.58 -0.40 26.06
CA ASN A 236 6.66 0.58 26.01
C ASN A 236 7.43 0.58 24.68
N ILE A 237 7.55 -0.58 24.03
CA ILE A 237 8.42 -0.76 22.86
C ILE A 237 7.62 -0.42 21.60
N LEU A 238 8.11 0.57 20.85
CA LEU A 238 7.48 1.01 19.61
C LEU A 238 8.25 0.44 18.42
N LEU A 239 7.53 -0.28 17.55
CA LEU A 239 8.04 -0.85 16.31
C LEU A 239 7.43 -0.13 15.12
N ALA A 240 8.26 0.39 14.22
CA ALA A 240 7.79 0.90 12.93
C ALA A 240 7.80 -0.22 11.89
N ASP A 241 6.78 -0.24 11.04
CA ASP A 241 6.61 -1.25 9.98
C ASP A 241 6.73 -2.69 10.53
N PRO A 242 5.76 -3.09 11.38
CA PRO A 242 5.74 -4.40 11.98
C PRO A 242 5.52 -5.52 10.94
N ASN A 243 6.11 -6.67 11.20
CA ASN A 243 5.78 -7.88 10.45
C ASN A 243 4.49 -8.50 10.98
N GLU A 244 3.90 -9.42 10.22
CA GLU A 244 2.68 -10.17 10.58
C GLU A 244 2.71 -10.73 12.02
N GLU A 245 3.83 -11.31 12.43
CA GLU A 245 3.99 -11.83 13.79
C GLU A 245 4.10 -10.74 14.85
N GLU A 246 4.75 -9.62 14.55
CA GLU A 246 4.87 -8.47 15.47
C GLU A 246 3.52 -7.78 15.65
N GLU A 247 2.70 -7.67 14.59
CA GLU A 247 1.31 -7.19 14.67
C GLU A 247 0.46 -8.12 15.53
N ARG A 248 0.67 -9.43 15.43
CA ARG A 248 -0.09 -10.45 16.15
C ARG A 248 0.27 -10.54 17.63
N PHE A 249 1.56 -10.45 17.95
CA PHE A 249 2.06 -10.58 19.33
C PHE A 249 2.09 -9.23 20.06
N GLY A 250 1.98 -8.12 19.33
CA GLY A 250 1.92 -6.78 19.89
C GLY A 250 0.70 -6.57 20.79
N THR A 251 0.86 -5.69 21.77
CA THR A 251 -0.23 -5.26 22.66
C THR A 251 -1.13 -4.22 22.01
N GLY A 252 -0.71 -3.61 20.89
CA GLY A 252 -1.53 -2.70 20.10
C GLY A 252 -0.91 -2.34 18.75
N VAL A 253 -1.75 -1.86 17.83
CA VAL A 253 -1.34 -1.38 16.51
C VAL A 253 -1.92 0.02 16.29
N LEU A 254 -1.12 0.89 15.69
CA LEU A 254 -1.45 2.27 15.38
C LEU A 254 -1.07 2.58 13.93
N THR A 255 -2.04 2.96 13.11
CA THR A 255 -1.79 3.48 11.77
C THR A 255 -2.02 4.98 11.76
N VAL A 256 -0.99 5.74 11.39
CA VAL A 256 -1.05 7.21 11.25
C VAL A 256 -1.09 7.55 9.77
N ILE A 257 -2.08 8.35 9.37
CA ILE A 257 -2.21 8.82 8.00
C ILE A 257 -1.78 10.28 7.91
N ILE A 258 -0.78 10.55 7.10
CA ILE A 258 -0.25 11.90 6.84
C ILE A 258 -0.62 12.32 5.44
N GLN A 259 -1.14 13.53 5.32
CA GLN A 259 -1.55 14.18 4.09
C GLN A 259 -0.87 15.55 4.03
N ASP A 260 -0.05 15.79 3.02
CA ASP A 260 0.69 17.05 2.80
C ASP A 260 1.45 17.55 4.05
N GLY A 261 2.05 16.60 4.78
CA GLY A 261 2.85 16.87 5.98
C GLY A 261 2.03 17.21 7.25
N LYS A 262 0.70 17.10 7.18
CA LYS A 262 -0.23 17.21 8.31
C LYS A 262 -0.85 15.84 8.62
N MET A 263 -1.20 15.62 9.88
CA MET A 263 -1.94 14.43 10.28
C MET A 263 -3.38 14.55 9.81
N SER A 264 -3.86 13.58 9.04
CA SER A 264 -5.24 13.54 8.54
C SER A 264 -6.10 12.69 9.47
N SER A 265 -5.68 11.44 9.72
CA SER A 265 -6.38 10.55 10.63
C SER A 265 -5.43 9.58 11.34
N VAL A 266 -5.91 9.05 12.45
CA VAL A 266 -5.22 8.03 13.25
C VAL A 266 -6.17 6.88 13.45
N HIS A 267 -5.71 5.67 13.17
CA HIS A 267 -6.48 4.46 13.33
C HIS A 267 -5.81 3.52 14.31
N LYS A 268 -6.49 3.30 15.44
CA LYS A 268 -6.09 2.37 16.49
C LYS A 268 -7.24 1.38 16.67
N PRO A 269 -7.22 0.20 16.03
CA PRO A 269 -8.31 -0.78 16.11
C PRO A 269 -8.44 -1.43 17.49
N GLY A 270 -7.45 -1.26 18.38
CA GLY A 270 -7.50 -1.77 19.75
C GLY A 270 -6.14 -1.72 20.45
N GLY A 271 -6.02 -2.45 21.55
CA GLY A 271 -4.77 -2.63 22.28
C GLY A 271 -4.53 -1.66 23.43
N SER A 272 -3.35 -1.74 24.03
CA SER A 272 -2.97 -0.98 25.22
C SER A 272 -2.93 0.54 25.01
N PRO A 273 -3.08 1.33 26.09
CA PRO A 273 -2.98 2.78 26.01
C PRO A 273 -1.57 3.20 25.59
N MET A 274 -1.49 4.22 24.74
CA MET A 274 -0.21 4.80 24.30
C MET A 274 0.02 6.13 25.01
N THR A 275 1.27 6.41 25.38
CA THR A 275 1.64 7.70 25.94
C THR A 275 1.69 8.77 24.86
N LYS A 276 1.57 10.03 25.28
CA LYS A 276 1.67 11.17 24.35
C LYS A 276 3.03 11.22 23.65
N GLU A 277 4.10 10.90 24.36
CA GLU A 277 5.47 10.87 23.84
C GLU A 277 5.65 9.81 22.74
N GLN A 278 5.05 8.64 22.92
CA GLN A 278 5.03 7.59 21.89
C GLN A 278 4.29 8.07 20.63
N LEU A 279 3.12 8.71 20.79
CA LEU A 279 2.35 9.26 19.67
C LEU A 279 3.11 10.36 18.92
N GLU A 280 3.79 11.25 19.64
CA GLU A 280 4.63 12.30 19.03
C GLU A 280 5.80 11.69 18.25
N THR A 281 6.40 10.62 18.77
CA THR A 281 7.46 9.86 18.08
C THR A 281 6.94 9.18 16.81
N CYS A 282 5.79 8.51 16.87
CA CYS A 282 5.11 7.94 15.71
C CYS A 282 4.86 9.01 14.64
N PHE A 283 4.33 10.17 15.04
CA PHE A 283 4.01 11.24 14.12
C PHE A 283 5.26 11.81 13.45
N ALA A 284 6.34 12.06 14.21
CA ALA A 284 7.59 12.54 13.67
C ALA A 284 8.18 11.57 12.63
N LYS A 285 8.15 10.26 12.94
CA LYS A 285 8.65 9.22 12.04
C LYS A 285 7.77 9.00 10.81
N ALA A 286 6.44 9.00 10.98
CA ALA A 286 5.52 8.94 9.85
C ALA A 286 5.72 10.15 8.91
N LYS A 287 5.99 11.35 9.45
CA LYS A 287 6.21 12.54 8.64
C LYS A 287 7.49 12.44 7.80
N GLU A 288 8.57 11.92 8.38
CA GLU A 288 9.81 11.62 7.66
C GLU A 288 9.57 10.58 6.55
N HIS A 289 8.91 9.47 6.90
CA HIS A 289 8.63 8.38 5.97
C HIS A 289 7.71 8.80 4.82
N SER A 290 6.68 9.61 5.09
CA SER A 290 5.76 10.12 4.08
C SER A 290 6.48 10.92 2.99
N LYS A 291 7.46 11.76 3.35
CA LYS A 291 8.24 12.52 2.36
C LYS A 291 9.03 11.59 1.44
N HIS A 292 9.64 10.55 2.00
CA HIS A 292 10.40 9.57 1.23
C HIS A 292 9.50 8.81 0.25
N LEU A 293 8.34 8.33 0.71
CA LEU A 293 7.40 7.62 -0.13
C LEU A 293 6.76 8.51 -1.21
N GLN A 294 6.44 9.77 -0.93
CA GLN A 294 5.97 10.72 -1.94
C GLN A 294 7.00 10.91 -3.06
N GLN A 295 8.29 11.03 -2.72
CA GLN A 295 9.37 11.11 -3.70
C GLN A 295 9.47 9.83 -4.54
N LEU A 296 9.33 8.67 -3.91
CA LEU A 296 9.35 7.38 -4.59
C LEU A 296 8.22 7.26 -5.62
N VAL A 297 6.97 7.58 -5.24
CA VAL A 297 5.81 7.54 -6.14
C VAL A 297 5.96 8.52 -7.30
N ASN A 298 6.45 9.73 -7.03
CA ASN A 298 6.71 10.72 -8.08
C ASN A 298 7.80 10.25 -9.06
N THR A 299 8.84 9.60 -8.56
CA THR A 299 9.92 9.04 -9.39
C THR A 299 9.39 7.89 -10.23
N ALA A 300 8.64 6.96 -9.64
CA ALA A 300 8.02 5.84 -10.33
C ALA A 300 7.09 6.32 -11.47
N PHE A 301 6.24 7.30 -11.18
CA PHE A 301 5.34 7.89 -12.16
C PHE A 301 6.06 8.56 -13.34
N ASN A 302 7.21 9.19 -13.10
CA ASN A 302 8.02 9.82 -14.16
C ASN A 302 8.83 8.80 -14.97
N SER A 303 9.11 7.62 -14.39
CA SER A 303 9.92 6.58 -15.02
C SER A 303 9.14 5.62 -15.92
N SER A 304 7.80 5.57 -15.81
CA SER A 304 6.99 4.68 -16.65
C SER A 304 7.02 5.13 -18.13
N PRO A 305 7.51 4.28 -19.06
CA PRO A 305 7.90 4.69 -20.41
C PRO A 305 6.80 4.67 -21.47
N GLU A 306 5.53 4.45 -21.12
CA GLU A 306 4.42 4.46 -22.09
C GLU A 306 3.28 5.33 -21.57
N ARG A 307 2.95 6.38 -22.33
CA ARG A 307 1.73 7.17 -22.24
C ARG A 307 1.13 7.26 -23.63
#